data_AF-A0AAU3Q8U2-F1
#
_entry.id   AF-A0AAU3Q8U2-F1
#
_cell.length_a   1.000
_cell.length_b   1.000
_cell.length_c   1.000
_cell.angle_alpha   90.00
_cell.angle_beta   90.00
_cell.angle_gamma   90.00
#
_symmetry.space_group_name_H-M   'P 1'
#
loop_
_entity.id
_entity.type
_entity.pdbx_description
1 polymer ?
#
loop_
_entity_poly.entity_id
_entity_poly.type
_entity_poly.pdbx_seq_one_letter_code
_entity_poly.pdbx_strand_id
1 'polypeptide(L)'
;MADAGDLYMSWRWVGGIAPRGASMLPAAPIDEAVRLLAAALPNPNDPGGLEYALTRGAFATLDAEYTLAQRLSRALLPSGLAEQLAVLHHDGVRPHIRLQPSPRVAQVPWEIIAPAPTLRLIDIADISLLAPAGIVHAPGRLARSWEHDRDLPVVAVLDPRIPGFRADSALGSVLGRMSESTPLTERVAEYAARGRIVPPVTVPSEIFRRTDVDREWLGETLRQGAARLIYVGHVTAAAPESGRSENAELHLACTADTVGFAEPTRTHRPLSAKDLLLGTHTLGVPPRAGSELWPMPSRVALIACESGGDLRFSEALGLTAAMINGGAELVTASRWPLPTDLAFQRIAGAPPDSRPLQDTICAIDAAHELPTPITALADWQRARSAHWRDKGAIEYSPILWSAFATVSTDPTP
;
A
#
# COMPACT_ATOMS: atom_id res chain seq x y z
N MET A 1 18.80 -18.69 2.48
CA MET A 1 18.04 -17.47 2.10
C MET A 1 19.04 -16.36 1.83
N ALA A 2 18.86 -15.58 0.76
CA ALA A 2 19.78 -14.51 0.36
C ALA A 2 19.84 -13.32 1.34
N ASP A 3 18.99 -13.32 2.37
CA ASP A 3 18.90 -12.30 3.43
C ASP A 3 19.00 -12.98 4.81
N ALA A 4 20.12 -13.68 5.06
CA ALA A 4 20.43 -14.33 6.32
C ALA A 4 21.73 -13.77 6.91
N GLY A 5 21.75 -13.50 8.22
CA GLY A 5 22.88 -12.88 8.90
C GLY A 5 22.78 -11.36 8.98
N ASP A 6 23.92 -10.67 9.00
CA ASP A 6 23.97 -9.22 9.13
C ASP A 6 23.36 -8.51 7.91
N LEU A 7 22.71 -7.37 8.13
CA LEU A 7 22.14 -6.56 7.06
C LEU A 7 23.16 -5.53 6.58
N TYR A 8 23.40 -5.48 5.27
CA TYR A 8 24.27 -4.48 4.68
C TYR A 8 23.42 -3.37 4.06
N MET A 9 23.63 -2.15 4.54
CA MET A 9 22.98 -0.95 4.03
C MET A 9 23.99 -0.10 3.29
N SER A 10 23.61 0.45 2.14
CA SER A 10 24.36 1.50 1.48
C SER A 10 23.42 2.62 1.07
N TRP A 11 23.92 3.85 1.05
CA TRP A 11 23.16 5.02 0.64
C TRP A 11 24.03 5.98 -0.16
N ARG A 12 23.36 6.75 -1.02
CA ARG A 12 23.97 7.80 -1.83
C ARG A 12 23.00 8.97 -1.96
N TRP A 13 23.54 10.16 -2.14
CA TRP A 13 22.77 11.36 -2.40
C TRP A 13 22.78 11.69 -3.89
N VAL A 14 21.60 11.91 -4.47
CA VAL A 14 21.53 12.38 -5.87
C VAL A 14 22.14 13.76 -5.96
N GLY A 15 22.90 14.01 -7.03
CA GLY A 15 23.62 15.27 -7.21
C GLY A 15 24.87 15.43 -6.31
N GLY A 16 25.21 14.43 -5.48
CA GLY A 16 26.42 14.48 -4.66
C GLY A 16 26.39 15.51 -3.54
N ILE A 17 25.19 15.92 -3.08
CA ILE A 17 25.01 16.96 -2.05
C ILE A 17 25.57 16.56 -0.67
N ALA A 18 25.80 15.27 -0.42
CA ALA A 18 26.44 14.75 0.77
C ALA A 18 27.20 13.44 0.48
N PRO A 19 28.15 13.02 1.35
CA PRO A 19 28.92 11.80 1.13
C PRO A 19 28.05 10.54 1.10
N ARG A 20 28.34 9.63 0.17
CA ARG A 20 27.80 8.25 0.20
C ARG A 20 28.29 7.50 1.43
N GLY A 21 27.54 6.51 1.86
CA GLY A 21 27.94 5.66 2.98
C GLY A 21 27.49 4.22 2.83
N ALA A 22 28.08 3.37 3.65
CA ALA A 22 27.69 1.98 3.82
C ALA A 22 27.88 1.58 5.27
N SER A 23 27.05 0.66 5.75
CA SER A 23 27.11 0.14 7.11
C SER A 23 26.67 -1.31 7.14
N MET A 24 27.34 -2.11 7.96
CA MET A 24 26.86 -3.43 8.36
C MET A 24 26.08 -3.25 9.66
N LEU A 25 24.85 -3.75 9.67
CA LEU A 25 23.94 -3.72 10.80
C LEU A 25 23.81 -5.14 11.36
N PRO A 26 24.11 -5.36 12.65
CA PRO A 26 24.10 -6.69 13.25
C PRO A 26 22.72 -7.37 13.14
N ALA A 27 22.72 -8.67 12.86
CA ALA A 27 21.49 -9.45 12.67
C ALA A 27 20.56 -9.42 13.91
N ALA A 28 21.10 -9.65 15.10
CA ALA A 28 20.28 -9.87 16.30
C ALA A 28 19.36 -8.69 16.69
N PRO A 29 19.82 -7.43 16.71
CA PRO A 29 18.94 -6.27 16.91
C PRO A 29 17.84 -6.13 15.84
N ILE A 30 18.15 -6.47 14.59
CA ILE A 30 17.18 -6.42 13.48
C ILE A 30 16.12 -7.49 13.69
N ASP A 31 16.53 -8.73 13.95
CA ASP A 31 15.60 -9.85 14.15
C ASP A 31 14.70 -9.59 15.36
N GLU A 32 15.24 -9.00 16.44
CA GLU A 32 14.44 -8.55 17.59
C GLU A 32 13.41 -7.49 17.19
N ALA A 33 13.84 -6.43 16.50
CA ALA A 33 12.97 -5.32 16.11
C ALA A 33 11.87 -5.76 15.12
N VAL A 34 12.22 -6.60 14.14
CA VAL A 34 11.27 -7.19 13.18
C VAL A 34 10.27 -8.11 13.89
N ARG A 35 10.71 -8.93 14.83
CA ARG A 35 9.81 -9.77 15.64
C ARG A 35 8.85 -8.94 16.48
N LEU A 36 9.32 -7.85 17.09
CA LEU A 36 8.48 -6.93 17.86
C LEU A 36 7.46 -6.22 16.97
N LEU A 37 7.87 -5.79 15.77
CA LEU A 37 6.96 -5.23 14.77
C LEU A 37 5.90 -6.27 14.38
N ALA A 38 6.31 -7.47 13.96
CA ALA A 38 5.40 -8.52 13.53
C ALA A 38 4.37 -8.88 14.62
N ALA A 39 4.80 -8.92 15.88
CA ALA A 39 3.89 -9.17 17.01
C ALA A 39 2.90 -8.02 17.26
N ALA A 40 3.20 -6.80 16.82
CA ALA A 40 2.32 -5.63 16.99
C ALA A 40 1.30 -5.46 15.86
N LEU A 41 1.49 -6.13 14.72
CA LEU A 41 0.65 -5.99 13.54
C LEU A 41 -0.62 -6.85 13.61
N PRO A 42 -1.70 -6.48 12.91
CA PRO A 42 -2.91 -7.29 12.87
C PRO A 42 -2.63 -8.61 12.14
N ASN A 43 -3.05 -9.73 12.74
CA ASN A 43 -2.92 -11.06 12.14
C ASN A 43 -4.31 -11.71 11.95
N PRO A 44 -4.86 -11.73 10.71
CA PRO A 44 -6.15 -12.35 10.42
C PRO A 44 -6.22 -13.86 10.69
N ASN A 45 -5.07 -14.54 10.72
CA ASN A 45 -5.00 -15.98 10.95
C ASN A 45 -4.99 -16.36 12.44
N ASP A 46 -4.79 -15.39 13.33
CA ASP A 46 -4.75 -15.61 14.77
C ASP A 46 -6.04 -15.09 15.43
N PRO A 47 -6.83 -15.96 16.09
CA PRO A 47 -8.00 -15.53 16.85
C PRO A 47 -7.65 -14.44 17.88
N GLY A 48 -8.21 -13.25 17.71
CA GLY A 48 -7.93 -12.11 18.59
C GLY A 48 -6.67 -11.31 18.23
N GLY A 49 -5.95 -11.64 17.14
CA GLY A 49 -4.78 -10.90 16.69
C GLY A 49 -5.09 -9.43 16.37
N LEU A 50 -6.24 -9.17 15.73
CA LEU A 50 -6.72 -7.79 15.49
C LEU A 50 -7.06 -7.06 16.80
N GLU A 51 -7.72 -7.74 17.74
CA GLU A 51 -8.05 -7.18 19.06
C GLU A 51 -6.78 -6.82 19.83
N TYR A 52 -5.80 -7.73 19.85
CA TYR A 52 -4.50 -7.47 20.45
C TYR A 52 -3.83 -6.24 19.81
N ALA A 53 -3.70 -6.19 18.49
CA ALA A 53 -3.02 -5.10 17.79
C ALA A 53 -3.63 -3.71 18.12
N LEU A 54 -4.95 -3.65 18.27
CA LEU A 54 -5.67 -2.39 18.53
C LEU A 54 -5.77 -2.01 20.02
N THR A 55 -5.63 -2.95 20.96
CA THR A 55 -5.89 -2.69 22.39
C THR A 55 -4.66 -2.86 23.29
N ARG A 56 -3.72 -3.73 22.91
CA ARG A 56 -2.57 -4.13 23.74
C ARG A 56 -1.23 -4.14 23.01
N GLY A 57 -1.24 -4.18 21.68
CA GLY A 57 -0.06 -4.22 20.83
C GLY A 57 0.74 -2.91 20.89
N ALA A 58 1.92 -2.92 20.26
CA ALA A 58 2.81 -1.75 20.31
C ALA A 58 2.18 -0.50 19.69
N PHE A 59 1.22 -0.62 18.79
CA PHE A 59 0.53 0.52 18.20
C PHE A 59 -0.72 0.98 18.97
N ALA A 60 -1.06 0.34 20.09
CA ALA A 60 -2.26 0.66 20.86
C ALA A 60 -2.08 1.90 21.76
N THR A 61 -0.85 2.23 22.16
CA THR A 61 -0.56 3.38 23.04
C THR A 61 0.69 4.13 22.58
N LEU A 62 0.77 5.43 22.90
CA LEU A 62 1.88 6.29 22.50
C LEU A 62 3.24 5.78 23.04
N ASP A 63 3.29 5.36 24.30
CA ASP A 63 4.53 4.89 24.93
C ASP A 63 5.02 3.56 24.35
N ALA A 64 4.09 2.63 24.08
CA ALA A 64 4.41 1.36 23.46
C ALA A 64 4.88 1.55 22.01
N GLU A 65 4.24 2.46 21.28
CA GLU A 65 4.60 2.79 19.90
C GLU A 65 5.98 3.40 19.85
N TYR A 66 6.24 4.37 20.72
CA TYR A 66 7.54 5.02 20.81
C TYR A 66 8.66 4.04 21.19
N THR A 67 8.37 3.08 22.05
CA THR A 67 9.31 2.00 22.40
C THR A 67 9.66 1.16 21.17
N LEU A 68 8.67 0.77 20.36
CA LEU A 68 8.90 0.06 19.10
C LEU A 68 9.69 0.93 18.11
N ALA A 69 9.32 2.19 17.95
CA ALA A 69 10.00 3.15 17.08
C ALA A 69 11.49 3.33 17.44
N GLN A 70 11.83 3.37 18.73
CA GLN A 70 13.22 3.40 19.18
C GLN A 70 13.97 2.11 18.85
N ARG A 71 13.34 0.94 19.02
CA ARG A 71 13.95 -0.36 18.70
C ARG A 71 14.27 -0.44 17.21
N LEU A 72 13.32 -0.05 16.36
CA LEU A 72 13.52 0.05 14.92
C LEU A 72 14.65 1.04 14.58
N SER A 73 14.67 2.22 15.21
CA SER A 73 15.72 3.22 14.98
C SER A 73 17.11 2.69 15.32
N ARG A 74 17.27 2.03 16.47
CA ARG A 74 18.58 1.49 16.88
C ARG A 74 19.05 0.34 16.00
N ALA A 75 18.12 -0.46 15.47
CA ALA A 75 18.43 -1.60 14.64
C ALA A 75 18.72 -1.21 13.18
N LEU A 76 18.04 -0.19 12.65
CA LEU A 76 17.97 0.04 11.20
C LEU A 76 18.53 1.38 10.72
N LEU A 77 18.81 2.34 11.60
CA LEU A 77 19.33 3.64 11.19
C LEU A 77 20.82 3.76 11.57
N PRO A 78 21.76 3.59 10.61
CA PRO A 78 23.19 3.76 10.88
C PRO A 78 23.52 5.18 11.34
N SER A 79 24.48 5.32 12.26
CA SER A 79 24.89 6.63 12.80
C SER A 79 25.29 7.63 11.71
N GLY A 80 26.08 7.19 10.72
CA GLY A 80 26.51 8.06 9.63
C GLY A 80 25.35 8.60 8.77
N LEU A 81 24.28 7.82 8.59
CA LEU A 81 23.07 8.29 7.91
C LEU A 81 22.25 9.21 8.83
N ALA A 82 22.12 8.86 10.11
CA ALA A 82 21.42 9.68 11.10
C ALA A 82 22.05 11.08 11.23
N GLU A 83 23.38 11.17 11.28
CA GLU A 83 24.12 12.43 11.34
C GLU A 83 23.87 13.29 10.09
N GLN A 84 23.91 12.69 8.90
CA GLN A 84 23.62 13.41 7.65
C GLN A 84 22.19 13.95 7.61
N LEU A 85 21.20 13.14 8.04
CA LEU A 85 19.81 13.57 8.12
C LEU A 85 19.60 14.67 9.16
N ALA A 86 20.30 14.61 10.29
CA ALA A 86 20.25 15.64 11.32
C ALA A 86 20.79 16.99 10.82
N VAL A 87 21.88 16.99 10.04
CA VAL A 87 22.42 18.20 9.41
C VAL A 87 21.41 18.80 8.43
N LEU A 88 20.86 18.00 7.51
CA LEU A 88 19.84 18.48 6.56
C LEU A 88 18.63 19.06 7.27
N HIS A 89 18.16 18.40 8.33
CA HIS A 89 17.04 18.89 9.13
C HIS A 89 17.34 20.23 9.81
N HIS A 90 18.55 20.39 10.38
CA HIS A 90 18.99 21.65 10.98
C HIS A 90 19.00 22.79 9.96
N ASP A 91 19.42 22.50 8.73
CA ASP A 91 19.47 23.46 7.62
C ASP A 91 18.09 23.70 6.96
N GLY A 92 17.02 23.08 7.48
CA GLY A 92 15.67 23.21 6.95
C GLY A 92 15.43 22.46 5.64
N VAL A 93 16.35 21.57 5.25
CA VAL A 93 16.25 20.74 4.05
C VAL A 93 15.55 19.42 4.37
N ARG A 94 14.50 19.11 3.61
CA ARG A 94 13.77 17.84 3.69
C ARG A 94 14.15 16.96 2.49
N PRO A 95 14.97 15.92 2.66
CA PRO A 95 15.27 15.00 1.58
C PRO A 95 14.11 14.04 1.30
N HIS A 96 14.05 13.57 0.06
CA HIS A 96 13.26 12.40 -0.34
C HIS A 96 14.13 11.14 -0.28
N ILE A 97 13.86 10.27 0.69
CA ILE A 97 14.52 8.98 0.87
C ILE A 97 13.78 7.93 0.05
N ARG A 98 14.50 7.29 -0.86
CA ARG A 98 14.00 6.19 -1.68
C ARG A 98 14.65 4.88 -1.24
N LEU A 99 13.84 3.98 -0.70
CA LEU A 99 14.30 2.75 -0.04
C LEU A 99 14.15 1.53 -0.96
N GLN A 100 15.16 0.68 -0.96
CA GLN A 100 15.08 -0.67 -1.51
C GLN A 100 15.36 -1.65 -0.36
N PRO A 101 14.33 -2.03 0.42
CA PRO A 101 14.51 -2.91 1.56
C PRO A 101 14.83 -4.34 1.10
N SER A 102 15.55 -5.08 1.94
CA SER A 102 15.63 -6.53 1.80
C SER A 102 14.34 -7.19 2.30
N PRO A 103 14.04 -8.43 1.89
CA PRO A 103 12.84 -9.15 2.33
C PRO A 103 12.57 -9.13 3.82
N ARG A 104 13.61 -9.28 4.64
CA ARG A 104 13.53 -9.32 6.10
C ARG A 104 12.96 -8.03 6.72
N VAL A 105 13.19 -6.88 6.08
CA VAL A 105 12.80 -5.55 6.61
C VAL A 105 11.78 -4.84 5.73
N ALA A 106 11.17 -5.55 4.77
CA ALA A 106 10.24 -4.98 3.80
C ALA A 106 8.96 -4.40 4.44
N GLN A 107 8.52 -4.97 5.57
CA GLN A 107 7.35 -4.49 6.30
C GLN A 107 7.64 -3.33 7.25
N VAL A 108 8.90 -2.95 7.45
CA VAL A 108 9.24 -1.88 8.39
C VAL A 108 8.65 -0.54 7.93
N PRO A 109 7.82 0.12 8.76
CA PRO A 109 7.37 1.48 8.48
C PRO A 109 8.48 2.46 8.85
N TRP A 110 9.32 2.81 7.89
CA TRP A 110 10.43 3.75 8.10
C TRP A 110 9.96 5.11 8.61
N GLU A 111 8.72 5.49 8.27
CA GLU A 111 8.05 6.72 8.68
C GLU A 111 8.02 6.89 10.21
N ILE A 112 7.90 5.79 10.98
CA ILE A 112 7.83 5.84 12.45
C ILE A 112 9.19 5.76 13.14
N ILE A 113 10.28 5.52 12.42
CA ILE A 113 11.62 5.42 13.04
C ILE A 113 11.89 6.71 13.84
N ALA A 114 12.31 6.57 15.11
CA ALA A 114 12.50 7.70 16.02
C ALA A 114 14.00 7.97 16.27
N PRO A 115 14.68 8.78 15.43
CA PRO A 115 16.10 9.09 15.60
C PRO A 115 16.38 9.94 16.85
N ALA A 116 15.38 10.67 17.36
CA ALA A 116 15.47 11.46 18.58
C ALA A 116 14.12 11.45 19.32
N PRO A 117 14.04 11.90 20.59
CA PRO A 117 12.80 11.75 21.36
C PRO A 117 11.56 12.40 20.80
N THR A 118 11.71 13.57 20.19
CA THR A 118 10.62 14.36 19.63
C THR A 118 10.50 14.24 18.12
N LEU A 119 11.34 13.43 17.48
CA LEU A 119 11.40 13.30 16.02
C LEU A 119 11.03 11.89 15.57
N ARG A 120 10.27 11.83 14.49
CA ARG A 120 10.12 10.67 13.63
C ARG A 120 10.83 10.93 12.30
N LEU A 121 11.20 9.88 11.59
CA LEU A 121 11.90 10.03 10.31
C LEU A 121 11.02 10.79 9.29
N ILE A 122 9.70 10.56 9.32
CA ILE A 122 8.74 11.31 8.50
C ILE A 122 8.74 12.82 8.81
N ASP A 123 9.12 13.24 10.02
CA ASP A 123 9.19 14.66 10.37
C ASP A 123 10.35 15.37 9.67
N ILE A 124 11.36 14.63 9.19
CA ILE A 124 12.58 15.19 8.60
C ILE A 124 12.84 14.77 7.15
N ALA A 125 12.12 13.77 6.62
CA ALA A 125 12.26 13.29 5.26
C ALA A 125 10.93 12.80 4.67
N ASP A 126 10.79 12.89 3.35
CA ASP A 126 9.76 12.17 2.60
C ASP A 126 10.27 10.76 2.30
N ILE A 127 9.42 9.74 2.36
CA ILE A 127 9.86 8.34 2.24
C ILE A 127 9.05 7.64 1.15
N SER A 128 9.75 6.96 0.24
CA SER A 128 9.12 6.05 -0.72
C SER A 128 9.98 4.80 -0.94
N LEU A 129 9.40 3.83 -1.63
CA LEU A 129 10.11 2.62 -2.07
C LEU A 129 10.52 2.76 -3.54
N LEU A 130 11.65 2.17 -3.89
CA LEU A 130 12.11 2.05 -5.27
C LEU A 130 11.43 0.86 -5.94
N ALA A 131 10.88 1.10 -7.13
CA ALA A 131 10.46 0.02 -8.01
C ALA A 131 11.68 -0.83 -8.43
N PRO A 132 11.55 -2.18 -8.53
CA PRO A 132 12.62 -3.01 -9.03
C PRO A 132 13.02 -2.61 -10.46
N ALA A 133 14.29 -2.24 -10.66
CA ALA A 133 14.79 -1.71 -11.93
C ALA A 133 14.53 -2.64 -13.13
N GLY A 134 14.60 -3.95 -12.92
CA GLY A 134 14.31 -4.95 -13.95
C GLY A 134 12.87 -4.91 -14.47
N ILE A 135 11.91 -4.48 -13.65
CA ILE A 135 10.51 -4.29 -14.04
C ILE A 135 10.33 -2.94 -14.73
N VAL A 136 10.92 -1.88 -14.16
CA VAL A 136 10.83 -0.52 -14.71
C VAL A 136 11.37 -0.46 -16.13
N HIS A 137 12.48 -1.15 -16.39
CA HIS A 137 13.17 -1.21 -17.68
C HIS A 137 12.86 -2.49 -18.47
N ALA A 138 11.79 -3.21 -18.12
CA ALA A 138 11.42 -4.44 -18.82
C ALA A 138 11.14 -4.16 -20.31
N PRO A 139 11.70 -4.96 -21.24
CA PRO A 139 11.42 -4.82 -22.67
C PRO A 139 9.90 -4.93 -22.96
N GLY A 140 9.38 -4.03 -23.79
CA GLY A 140 7.96 -4.03 -24.15
C GLY A 140 7.01 -3.41 -23.11
N ARG A 141 7.53 -2.95 -21.95
CA ARG A 141 6.74 -2.16 -21.01
C ARG A 141 6.37 -0.81 -21.65
N LEU A 142 5.07 -0.52 -21.68
CA LEU A 142 4.55 0.79 -22.07
C LEU A 142 4.36 1.64 -20.81
N ALA A 143 5.34 2.48 -20.51
CA ALA A 143 5.26 3.41 -19.39
C ALA A 143 4.13 4.43 -19.61
N ARG A 144 3.25 4.57 -18.62
CA ARG A 144 2.28 5.65 -18.52
C ARG A 144 2.84 6.77 -17.66
N SER A 145 2.35 7.99 -17.85
CA SER A 145 2.82 9.13 -17.07
C SER A 145 1.69 10.06 -16.66
N TRP A 146 1.69 10.45 -15.39
CA TRP A 146 0.70 11.35 -14.84
C TRP A 146 0.61 12.67 -15.60
N GLU A 147 1.75 13.21 -16.06
CA GLU A 147 1.76 14.46 -16.82
C GLU A 147 0.86 14.42 -18.06
N HIS A 148 0.79 13.26 -18.72
CA HIS A 148 0.02 13.04 -19.95
C HIS A 148 -1.38 12.52 -19.68
N ASP A 149 -1.53 11.64 -18.68
CA ASP A 149 -2.77 10.91 -18.44
C ASP A 149 -3.68 11.57 -17.40
N ARG A 150 -3.24 12.62 -16.68
CA ARG A 150 -3.96 13.22 -15.52
C ARG A 150 -5.40 13.67 -15.79
N ASP A 151 -5.74 14.00 -17.02
CA ASP A 151 -7.08 14.47 -17.39
C ASP A 151 -8.05 13.32 -17.73
N LEU A 152 -7.55 12.09 -17.85
CA LEU A 152 -8.36 10.90 -18.07
C LEU A 152 -9.21 10.54 -16.82
N PRO A 153 -10.17 9.61 -16.95
CA PRO A 153 -11.01 9.19 -15.82
C PRO A 153 -10.25 8.42 -14.73
N VAL A 154 -10.81 8.42 -13.53
CA VAL A 154 -10.41 7.60 -12.38
C VAL A 154 -11.25 6.33 -12.37
N VAL A 155 -10.61 5.20 -12.54
CA VAL A 155 -11.25 3.88 -12.43
C VAL A 155 -11.30 3.49 -10.96
N ALA A 156 -12.49 3.20 -10.47
CA ALA A 156 -12.74 2.93 -9.07
C ALA A 156 -13.37 1.55 -8.88
N VAL A 157 -12.69 0.72 -8.07
CA VAL A 157 -13.19 -0.57 -7.61
C VAL A 157 -13.24 -0.50 -6.08
N LEU A 158 -14.40 -0.13 -5.55
CA LEU A 158 -14.57 0.17 -4.13
C LEU A 158 -15.45 -0.88 -3.45
N ASP A 159 -14.85 -1.71 -2.61
CA ASP A 159 -15.46 -2.81 -1.87
C ASP A 159 -16.36 -3.68 -2.78
N PRO A 160 -15.82 -4.33 -3.83
CA PRO A 160 -16.63 -5.13 -4.75
C PRO A 160 -17.28 -6.32 -4.02
N ARG A 161 -18.45 -6.74 -4.49
CA ARG A 161 -19.11 -7.93 -3.94
C ARG A 161 -18.47 -9.19 -4.51
N ILE A 162 -17.79 -9.94 -3.64
CA ILE A 162 -17.12 -11.20 -4.02
C ILE A 162 -18.16 -12.34 -4.09
N PRO A 163 -18.32 -13.03 -5.24
CA PRO A 163 -19.30 -14.11 -5.38
C PRO A 163 -19.07 -15.25 -4.38
N GLY A 164 -20.14 -15.75 -3.75
CA GLY A 164 -20.07 -16.85 -2.77
C GLY A 164 -19.67 -16.41 -1.35
N PHE A 165 -19.56 -15.11 -1.11
CA PHE A 165 -19.24 -14.53 0.19
C PHE A 165 -20.32 -13.54 0.63
N ARG A 166 -20.74 -13.66 1.89
CA ARG A 166 -21.68 -12.73 2.52
C ARG A 166 -20.94 -11.48 2.99
N ALA A 167 -21.66 -10.39 3.18
CA ALA A 167 -21.08 -9.12 3.64
C ALA A 167 -20.39 -9.20 5.02
N ASP A 168 -20.77 -10.17 5.84
CA ASP A 168 -20.24 -10.45 7.19
C ASP A 168 -19.24 -11.63 7.22
N SER A 169 -18.76 -12.09 6.07
CA SER A 169 -17.81 -13.21 5.96
C SER A 169 -16.37 -12.76 5.69
N ALA A 170 -15.43 -13.71 5.56
CA ALA A 170 -13.99 -13.43 5.38
C ALA A 170 -13.67 -12.50 4.20
N LEU A 171 -14.37 -12.64 3.06
CA LEU A 171 -14.30 -11.73 1.91
C LEU A 171 -15.56 -10.84 1.82
N GLY A 172 -16.06 -10.44 3.00
CA GLY A 172 -17.22 -9.57 3.17
C GLY A 172 -16.93 -8.10 2.89
N SER A 173 -17.75 -7.20 3.44
CA SER A 173 -17.58 -5.77 3.24
C SER A 173 -16.47 -5.21 4.12
N VAL A 174 -15.52 -4.50 3.51
CA VAL A 174 -14.43 -3.83 4.23
C VAL A 174 -14.80 -2.41 4.65
N LEU A 175 -15.72 -1.76 3.93
CA LEU A 175 -16.21 -0.41 4.24
C LEU A 175 -17.51 -0.41 5.06
N GLY A 176 -18.14 -1.57 5.23
CA GLY A 176 -19.44 -1.69 5.87
C GLY A 176 -20.54 -1.03 5.05
N ARG A 177 -21.59 -0.56 5.73
CA ARG A 177 -22.70 0.13 5.06
C ARG A 177 -22.33 1.59 4.83
N MET A 178 -22.27 2.00 3.57
CA MET A 178 -22.06 3.40 3.18
C MET A 178 -23.38 4.17 3.26
N SER A 179 -23.39 5.28 4.00
CA SER A 179 -24.47 6.29 4.04
C SER A 179 -24.19 7.43 3.07
N GLU A 180 -25.16 8.31 2.82
CA GLU A 180 -25.02 9.39 1.81
C GLU A 180 -23.91 10.41 2.14
N SER A 181 -23.65 10.71 3.41
CA SER A 181 -22.58 11.63 3.85
C SER A 181 -21.55 10.88 4.69
N THR A 182 -20.54 10.36 4.00
CA THR A 182 -19.26 9.96 4.58
C THR A 182 -18.13 10.59 3.76
N PRO A 183 -16.89 10.67 4.27
CA PRO A 183 -15.78 11.24 3.53
C PRO A 183 -15.63 10.62 2.12
N LEU A 184 -15.83 9.31 2.02
CA LEU A 184 -15.65 8.60 0.75
C LEU A 184 -16.82 8.80 -0.23
N THR A 185 -18.07 8.90 0.24
CA THR A 185 -19.20 9.23 -0.67
C THR A 185 -19.12 10.66 -1.17
N GLU A 186 -18.66 11.60 -0.34
CA GLU A 186 -18.42 12.99 -0.74
C GLU A 186 -17.33 13.05 -1.81
N ARG A 187 -16.23 12.32 -1.61
CA ARG A 187 -15.16 12.22 -2.62
C ARG A 187 -15.62 11.63 -3.94
N VAL A 188 -16.46 10.59 -3.90
CA VAL A 188 -17.08 10.01 -5.11
C VAL A 188 -18.01 11.02 -5.79
N ALA A 189 -18.80 11.78 -5.01
CA ALA A 189 -19.69 12.82 -5.53
C ALA A 189 -18.91 13.90 -6.29
N GLU A 190 -17.74 14.33 -5.78
CA GLU A 190 -16.86 15.29 -6.46
C GLU A 190 -16.45 14.81 -7.84
N TYR A 191 -16.04 13.54 -7.98
CA TYR A 191 -15.66 12.99 -9.27
C TYR A 191 -16.86 12.78 -10.19
N ALA A 192 -17.99 12.32 -9.66
CA ALA A 192 -19.22 12.13 -10.42
C ALA A 192 -19.71 13.46 -11.02
N ALA A 193 -19.69 14.55 -10.24
CA ALA A 193 -20.07 15.89 -10.69
C ALA A 193 -19.17 16.41 -11.82
N ARG A 194 -17.92 15.94 -11.91
CA ARG A 194 -16.96 16.27 -12.97
C ARG A 194 -16.96 15.27 -14.13
N GLY A 195 -17.78 14.22 -14.07
CA GLY A 195 -17.77 13.13 -15.06
C GLY A 195 -16.45 12.37 -15.13
N ARG A 196 -15.68 12.34 -14.03
CA ARG A 196 -14.32 11.77 -14.00
C ARG A 196 -14.23 10.37 -13.39
N ILE A 197 -15.30 9.82 -12.81
CA ILE A 197 -15.26 8.49 -12.19
C ILE A 197 -15.86 7.40 -13.09
N VAL A 198 -15.22 6.22 -13.08
CA VAL A 198 -15.70 5.02 -13.76
C VAL A 198 -15.77 3.86 -12.75
N PRO A 199 -16.91 3.15 -12.62
CA PRO A 199 -18.14 3.32 -13.40
C PRO A 199 -18.87 4.64 -13.05
N PRO A 200 -19.60 5.25 -14.00
CA PRO A 200 -20.39 6.44 -13.71
C PRO A 200 -21.51 6.08 -12.73
N VAL A 201 -21.77 6.99 -11.78
CA VAL A 201 -22.82 6.84 -10.77
C VAL A 201 -23.61 8.13 -10.64
N THR A 202 -24.91 8.00 -10.36
CA THR A 202 -25.77 9.16 -10.06
C THR A 202 -25.88 9.38 -8.56
N VAL A 203 -25.94 8.30 -7.79
CA VAL A 203 -25.89 8.32 -6.34
C VAL A 203 -24.52 7.78 -5.91
N PRO A 204 -23.68 8.55 -5.19
CA PRO A 204 -22.32 8.15 -4.85
C PRO A 204 -22.19 6.78 -4.17
N SER A 205 -23.19 6.37 -3.38
CA SER A 205 -23.18 5.06 -2.72
C SER A 205 -23.31 3.85 -3.67
N GLU A 206 -23.75 4.06 -4.92
CA GLU A 206 -23.91 2.99 -5.93
C GLU A 206 -22.58 2.42 -6.42
N ILE A 207 -21.48 3.13 -6.17
CA ILE A 207 -20.16 2.67 -6.60
C ILE A 207 -19.63 1.51 -5.73
N PHE A 208 -20.14 1.38 -4.51
CA PHE A 208 -19.71 0.36 -3.55
C PHE A 208 -20.47 -0.95 -3.75
N ARG A 209 -19.87 -2.08 -3.37
CA ARG A 209 -20.54 -3.39 -3.32
C ARG A 209 -21.11 -3.85 -4.67
N ARG A 210 -20.56 -3.34 -5.78
CA ARG A 210 -20.91 -3.70 -7.15
C ARG A 210 -20.60 -5.16 -7.44
N THR A 211 -21.41 -5.77 -8.31
CA THR A 211 -21.30 -7.18 -8.73
C THR A 211 -20.82 -7.33 -10.17
N ASP A 212 -20.56 -6.22 -10.85
CA ASP A 212 -20.22 -6.14 -12.28
C ASP A 212 -18.82 -5.55 -12.52
N VAL A 213 -18.02 -5.39 -11.45
CA VAL A 213 -16.63 -4.93 -11.49
C VAL A 213 -15.68 -6.13 -11.43
N ASP A 214 -15.75 -6.99 -12.45
CA ASP A 214 -14.89 -8.16 -12.62
C ASP A 214 -13.63 -7.84 -13.45
N ARG A 215 -12.82 -8.85 -13.76
CA ARG A 215 -11.56 -8.68 -14.51
C ARG A 215 -11.79 -8.31 -15.98
N GLU A 216 -12.91 -8.73 -16.59
CA GLU A 216 -13.21 -8.41 -17.98
C GLU A 216 -13.59 -6.94 -18.08
N TRP A 217 -14.51 -6.50 -17.21
CA TRP A 217 -14.86 -5.09 -17.05
C TRP A 217 -13.64 -4.21 -16.76
N LEU A 218 -12.77 -4.63 -15.83
CA LEU A 218 -11.56 -3.88 -15.49
C LEU A 218 -10.65 -3.73 -16.71
N GLY A 219 -10.42 -4.81 -17.45
CA GLY A 219 -9.58 -4.78 -18.64
C GLY A 219 -10.16 -3.93 -19.77
N GLU A 220 -11.46 -4.02 -20.01
CA GLU A 220 -12.17 -3.18 -20.99
C GLU A 220 -12.09 -1.70 -20.63
N THR A 221 -12.34 -1.38 -19.37
CA THR A 221 -12.30 -0.02 -18.85
C THR A 221 -10.89 0.57 -18.96
N LEU A 222 -9.87 -0.17 -18.54
CA LEU A 222 -8.48 0.29 -18.61
C LEU A 222 -8.00 0.50 -20.05
N ARG A 223 -8.43 -0.34 -21.00
CA ARG A 223 -8.12 -0.16 -22.43
C ARG A 223 -8.72 1.11 -23.04
N GLN A 224 -9.82 1.62 -22.49
CA GLN A 224 -10.39 2.92 -22.90
C GLN A 224 -9.55 4.11 -22.42
N GLY A 225 -8.63 3.88 -21.48
CA GLY A 225 -7.75 4.89 -20.90
C GLY A 225 -8.23 5.35 -19.52
N ALA A 226 -7.28 5.50 -18.61
CA ALA A 226 -7.53 5.96 -17.25
C ALA A 226 -6.33 6.75 -16.75
N ALA A 227 -6.59 7.79 -15.96
CA ALA A 227 -5.56 8.55 -15.27
C ALA A 227 -5.01 7.72 -14.12
N ARG A 228 -5.94 7.05 -13.39
CA ARG A 228 -5.67 6.35 -12.14
C ARG A 228 -6.60 5.17 -11.93
N LEU A 229 -6.14 4.22 -11.12
CA LEU A 229 -6.93 3.14 -10.56
C LEU A 229 -6.92 3.24 -9.04
N ILE A 230 -8.09 3.28 -8.41
CA ILE A 230 -8.25 3.13 -6.97
C ILE A 230 -9.00 1.83 -6.67
N TYR A 231 -8.33 0.94 -5.95
CA TYR A 231 -8.88 -0.32 -5.47
C TYR A 231 -8.97 -0.28 -3.94
N VAL A 232 -10.17 -0.52 -3.42
CA VAL A 232 -10.41 -0.75 -2.00
C VAL A 232 -11.11 -2.10 -1.87
N GLY A 233 -10.55 -3.05 -1.15
CA GLY A 233 -11.14 -4.38 -1.11
C GLY A 233 -10.26 -5.42 -0.43
N HIS A 234 -10.30 -6.63 -0.96
CA HIS A 234 -9.58 -7.77 -0.42
C HIS A 234 -8.41 -8.15 -1.32
N VAL A 235 -7.27 -8.38 -0.68
CA VAL A 235 -6.14 -9.07 -1.29
C VAL A 235 -5.84 -10.29 -0.43
N THR A 236 -5.64 -11.43 -1.08
CA THR A 236 -4.99 -12.58 -0.46
C THR A 236 -3.50 -12.49 -0.82
N ALA A 237 -2.68 -12.15 0.17
CA ALA A 237 -1.24 -12.08 -0.02
C ALA A 237 -0.64 -13.47 -0.20
N ALA A 238 0.39 -13.58 -1.03
CA ALA A 238 1.18 -14.79 -1.13
C ALA A 238 1.90 -15.05 0.20
N ALA A 239 1.96 -16.31 0.61
CA ALA A 239 2.71 -16.70 1.79
C ALA A 239 4.23 -16.57 1.52
N PRO A 240 5.01 -15.79 2.29
CA PRO A 240 6.44 -15.58 2.04
C PRO A 240 7.26 -16.87 1.88
N GLU A 241 6.93 -17.90 2.66
CA GLU A 241 7.56 -19.22 2.63
C GLU A 241 7.35 -19.98 1.31
N SER A 242 6.32 -19.61 0.53
CA SER A 242 6.10 -20.22 -0.79
C SER A 242 7.14 -19.80 -1.81
N GLY A 243 7.79 -18.65 -1.61
CA GLY A 243 8.68 -18.03 -2.59
C GLY A 243 8.00 -17.54 -3.87
N ARG A 244 6.65 -17.55 -3.94
CA ARG A 244 5.86 -17.27 -5.15
C ARG A 244 5.01 -16.02 -4.98
N SER A 245 5.64 -14.85 -5.04
CA SER A 245 4.95 -13.57 -4.87
C SER A 245 3.88 -13.32 -5.94
N GLU A 246 4.02 -13.93 -7.13
CA GLU A 246 3.09 -13.82 -8.24
C GLU A 246 1.71 -14.46 -7.96
N ASN A 247 1.60 -15.24 -6.88
CA ASN A 247 0.33 -15.80 -6.40
C ASN A 247 -0.47 -14.83 -5.52
N ALA A 248 -0.03 -13.58 -5.33
CA ALA A 248 -0.85 -12.58 -4.67
C ALA A 248 -2.12 -12.31 -5.48
N GLU A 249 -3.27 -12.26 -4.82
CA GLU A 249 -4.59 -12.34 -5.43
C GLU A 249 -5.45 -11.11 -5.10
N LEU A 250 -5.90 -10.41 -6.14
CA LEU A 250 -6.85 -9.30 -6.08
C LEU A 250 -8.28 -9.84 -6.23
N HIS A 251 -9.15 -9.58 -5.25
CA HIS A 251 -10.52 -10.06 -5.30
C HIS A 251 -11.45 -9.04 -5.97
N LEU A 252 -12.04 -9.46 -7.09
CA LEU A 252 -13.02 -8.72 -7.90
C LEU A 252 -14.37 -9.45 -7.94
N ALA A 253 -15.36 -8.95 -8.68
CA ALA A 253 -16.64 -9.63 -8.85
C ALA A 253 -16.59 -10.89 -9.76
N CYS A 254 -15.40 -11.42 -10.07
CA CYS A 254 -15.21 -12.58 -10.95
C CYS A 254 -15.91 -13.84 -10.42
N THR A 255 -16.52 -14.61 -11.30
CA THR A 255 -17.06 -15.94 -10.96
C THR A 255 -15.95 -17.02 -10.99
N ALA A 256 -16.25 -18.24 -10.55
CA ALA A 256 -15.32 -19.37 -10.62
C ALA A 256 -15.00 -19.81 -12.07
N ASP A 257 -15.93 -19.58 -13.00
CA ASP A 257 -15.82 -19.98 -14.41
C ASP A 257 -14.90 -19.04 -15.22
N THR A 258 -14.56 -17.89 -14.67
CA THR A 258 -13.65 -16.93 -15.31
C THR A 258 -12.27 -17.56 -15.51
N VAL A 259 -11.68 -17.37 -16.70
CA VAL A 259 -10.34 -17.87 -17.02
C VAL A 259 -9.27 -17.08 -16.24
N GLY A 260 -8.33 -17.80 -15.63
CA GLY A 260 -7.19 -17.22 -14.94
C GLY A 260 -6.32 -18.27 -14.24
N PHE A 261 -5.15 -17.85 -13.77
CA PHE A 261 -4.16 -18.74 -13.13
C PHE A 261 -4.48 -19.07 -11.68
N ALA A 262 -5.15 -18.18 -10.95
CA ALA A 262 -5.52 -18.42 -9.55
C ALA A 262 -6.55 -19.54 -9.45
N GLU A 263 -6.47 -20.38 -8.42
CA GLU A 263 -7.48 -21.43 -8.18
C GLU A 263 -8.83 -20.82 -7.73
N PRO A 264 -9.99 -21.37 -8.16
CA PRO A 264 -11.27 -20.92 -7.64
C PRO A 264 -11.41 -21.19 -6.15
N THR A 265 -11.98 -20.23 -5.44
CA THR A 265 -12.43 -20.41 -4.06
C THR A 265 -13.94 -20.22 -4.01
N ARG A 266 -14.68 -21.29 -3.68
CA ARG A 266 -16.15 -21.34 -3.77
C ARG A 266 -16.63 -21.03 -5.19
N THR A 267 -17.40 -19.95 -5.38
CA THR A 267 -17.97 -19.53 -6.67
C THR A 267 -17.22 -18.33 -7.27
N HIS A 268 -15.98 -18.08 -6.83
CA HIS A 268 -15.17 -16.92 -7.22
C HIS A 268 -13.76 -17.34 -7.62
N ARG A 269 -13.21 -16.73 -8.68
CA ARG A 269 -11.78 -16.83 -9.02
C ARG A 269 -11.11 -15.46 -8.90
N PRO A 270 -10.10 -15.27 -8.04
CA PRO A 270 -9.39 -14.00 -7.92
C PRO A 270 -8.49 -13.70 -9.12
N LEU A 271 -8.17 -12.42 -9.31
CA LEU A 271 -7.21 -11.95 -10.31
C LEU A 271 -5.82 -11.91 -9.68
N SER A 272 -4.94 -12.83 -10.03
CA SER A 272 -3.59 -12.91 -9.47
C SER A 272 -2.61 -11.92 -10.11
N ALA A 273 -1.51 -11.61 -9.42
CA ALA A 273 -0.38 -10.92 -10.01
C ALA A 273 0.16 -11.67 -11.23
N LYS A 274 0.13 -13.01 -11.21
CA LYS A 274 0.45 -13.86 -12.35
C LYS A 274 -0.47 -13.63 -13.55
N ASP A 275 -1.78 -13.45 -13.35
CA ASP A 275 -2.70 -13.05 -14.43
C ASP A 275 -2.27 -11.70 -15.02
N LEU A 276 -2.00 -10.70 -14.17
CA LEU A 276 -1.60 -9.36 -14.59
C LEU A 276 -0.25 -9.32 -15.33
N LEU A 277 0.68 -10.22 -14.99
CA LEU A 277 2.00 -10.32 -15.64
C LEU A 277 1.94 -11.13 -16.93
N LEU A 278 1.28 -12.30 -16.90
CA LEU A 278 1.35 -13.28 -17.99
C LEU A 278 0.13 -13.24 -18.93
N GLY A 279 -0.93 -12.55 -18.54
CA GLY A 279 -2.18 -12.48 -19.31
C GLY A 279 -2.81 -13.85 -19.50
N THR A 280 -2.92 -14.30 -20.74
CA THR A 280 -3.44 -15.63 -21.08
C THR A 280 -2.35 -16.60 -21.55
N HIS A 281 -1.07 -16.34 -21.21
CA HIS A 281 0.01 -17.27 -21.52
C HIS A 281 -0.33 -18.68 -20.99
N THR A 282 -0.26 -19.71 -21.83
CA THR A 282 -0.69 -21.11 -21.53
C THR A 282 -2.19 -21.32 -21.28
N LEU A 283 -3.00 -20.27 -21.15
CA LEU A 283 -4.46 -20.35 -20.92
C LEU A 283 -5.29 -20.07 -22.18
N GLY A 284 -4.73 -19.36 -23.17
CA GLY A 284 -5.44 -18.98 -24.40
C GLY A 284 -4.59 -19.08 -25.67
N VAL A 285 -5.26 -19.17 -26.82
CA VAL A 285 -4.63 -19.22 -28.15
C VAL A 285 -5.33 -18.23 -29.10
N PRO A 286 -4.60 -17.23 -29.66
CA PRO A 286 -3.22 -16.87 -29.35
C PRO A 286 -3.10 -16.27 -27.93
N PRO A 287 -1.93 -16.40 -27.27
CA PRO A 287 -1.72 -15.78 -25.97
C PRO A 287 -1.72 -14.25 -26.08
N ARG A 288 -2.30 -13.58 -25.08
CA ARG A 288 -2.27 -12.11 -24.94
C ARG A 288 -1.51 -11.76 -23.66
N ALA A 289 -0.68 -10.72 -23.73
CA ALA A 289 0.09 -10.29 -22.57
C ALA A 289 -0.82 -9.65 -21.51
N GLY A 290 -0.44 -9.74 -20.24
CA GLY A 290 -1.22 -9.16 -19.16
C GLY A 290 -1.35 -7.64 -19.27
N SER A 291 -0.29 -6.94 -19.69
CA SER A 291 -0.31 -5.50 -19.96
C SER A 291 -1.22 -5.08 -21.13
N GLU A 292 -1.55 -5.99 -22.06
CA GLU A 292 -2.54 -5.73 -23.11
C GLU A 292 -3.98 -5.96 -22.62
N LEU A 293 -4.15 -6.87 -21.67
CA LEU A 293 -5.44 -7.21 -21.07
C LEU A 293 -5.83 -6.22 -19.98
N TRP A 294 -4.86 -5.72 -19.22
CA TRP A 294 -5.04 -4.77 -18.14
C TRP A 294 -3.93 -3.71 -18.20
N PRO A 295 -3.99 -2.77 -19.17
CA PRO A 295 -3.02 -1.70 -19.28
C PRO A 295 -3.18 -0.75 -18.09
N MET A 296 -2.27 -0.85 -17.12
CA MET A 296 -2.41 -0.10 -15.88
C MET A 296 -2.22 1.39 -16.13
N PRO A 297 -3.00 2.24 -15.45
CA PRO A 297 -2.88 3.68 -15.58
C PRO A 297 -1.61 4.18 -14.88
N SER A 298 -1.28 5.45 -15.08
CA SER A 298 -0.07 6.06 -14.50
C SER A 298 0.05 5.89 -12.98
N ARG A 299 -1.07 5.96 -12.23
CA ARG A 299 -1.08 5.84 -10.77
C ARG A 299 -2.10 4.82 -10.28
N VAL A 300 -1.67 3.95 -9.37
CA VAL A 300 -2.52 2.91 -8.79
C VAL A 300 -2.49 2.98 -7.26
N ALA A 301 -3.66 2.97 -6.63
CA ALA A 301 -3.82 2.81 -5.19
C ALA A 301 -4.45 1.43 -4.90
N LEU A 302 -3.70 0.55 -4.24
CA LEU A 302 -4.16 -0.75 -3.76
C LEU A 302 -4.37 -0.67 -2.25
N ILE A 303 -5.60 -0.39 -1.83
CA ILE A 303 -5.97 -0.23 -0.42
C ILE A 303 -6.68 -1.50 0.05
N ALA A 304 -5.85 -2.51 0.33
CA ALA A 304 -6.30 -3.83 0.74
C ALA A 304 -5.19 -4.54 1.50
N CYS A 305 -5.56 -5.38 2.46
CA CYS A 305 -4.65 -6.09 3.36
C CYS A 305 -3.42 -6.66 2.64
N GLU A 306 -2.24 -6.17 3.02
CA GLU A 306 -0.94 -6.65 2.51
C GLU A 306 -0.79 -6.66 0.97
N SER A 307 -1.49 -5.76 0.29
CA SER A 307 -1.39 -5.54 -1.17
C SER A 307 0.00 -5.16 -1.70
N GLY A 308 0.90 -4.70 -0.82
CA GLY A 308 2.29 -4.33 -1.12
C GLY A 308 3.31 -5.37 -0.63
N GLY A 309 2.90 -6.61 -0.39
CA GLY A 309 3.74 -7.67 0.16
C GLY A 309 4.89 -8.16 -0.74
N ASP A 310 4.97 -7.71 -1.99
CA ASP A 310 5.94 -8.12 -3.01
C ASP A 310 7.39 -8.15 -2.51
N LEU A 311 7.79 -7.11 -1.78
CA LEU A 311 9.18 -6.95 -1.33
C LEU A 311 9.57 -7.91 -0.21
N ARG A 312 8.63 -8.69 0.35
CA ARG A 312 8.91 -9.77 1.31
C ARG A 312 9.52 -11.01 0.64
N PHE A 313 9.69 -10.99 -0.68
CA PHE A 313 10.20 -12.08 -1.48
C PHE A 313 11.51 -11.67 -2.18
N SER A 314 12.40 -12.63 -2.40
CA SER A 314 13.60 -12.41 -3.22
C SER A 314 13.23 -12.06 -4.67
N GLU A 315 12.19 -12.70 -5.19
CA GLU A 315 11.55 -12.36 -6.47
C GLU A 315 10.29 -11.56 -6.18
N ALA A 316 10.38 -10.24 -6.30
CA ALA A 316 9.28 -9.31 -6.03
C ALA A 316 8.40 -9.14 -7.29
N LEU A 317 7.62 -10.17 -7.64
CA LEU A 317 6.70 -10.24 -8.78
C LEU A 317 5.22 -10.26 -8.33
N GLY A 318 4.92 -9.64 -7.20
CA GLY A 318 3.55 -9.54 -6.67
C GLY A 318 2.71 -8.46 -7.36
N LEU A 319 1.66 -8.01 -6.68
CA LEU A 319 0.68 -7.08 -7.26
C LEU A 319 1.32 -5.74 -7.60
N THR A 320 2.18 -5.20 -6.75
CA THR A 320 2.81 -3.90 -6.99
C THR A 320 3.71 -3.92 -8.22
N ALA A 321 4.52 -4.97 -8.34
CA ALA A 321 5.34 -5.27 -9.51
C ALA A 321 4.49 -5.43 -10.78
N ALA A 322 3.36 -6.15 -10.69
CA ALA A 322 2.43 -6.32 -11.79
C ALA A 322 1.79 -4.99 -12.23
N MET A 323 1.43 -4.11 -11.30
CA MET A 323 0.90 -2.78 -11.62
C MET A 323 1.93 -1.93 -12.38
N ILE A 324 3.18 -1.94 -11.93
CA ILE A 324 4.28 -1.23 -12.59
C ILE A 324 4.54 -1.80 -13.97
N ASN A 325 4.60 -3.13 -14.10
CA ASN A 325 4.77 -3.81 -15.40
C ASN A 325 3.65 -3.46 -16.38
N GLY A 326 2.40 -3.36 -15.89
CA GLY A 326 1.23 -2.97 -16.66
C GLY A 326 1.24 -1.51 -17.14
N GLY A 327 2.12 -0.66 -16.60
CA GLY A 327 2.33 0.71 -17.09
C GLY A 327 2.47 1.76 -15.99
N ALA A 328 2.08 1.45 -14.74
CA ALA A 328 2.08 2.44 -13.67
C ALA A 328 3.48 2.99 -13.38
N GLU A 329 3.57 4.30 -13.16
CA GLU A 329 4.77 4.98 -12.64
C GLU A 329 4.75 5.09 -11.11
N LEU A 330 3.57 4.96 -10.50
CA LEU A 330 3.39 5.05 -9.06
C LEU A 330 2.33 4.08 -8.55
N VAL A 331 2.66 3.36 -7.48
CA VAL A 331 1.74 2.44 -6.80
C VAL A 331 1.78 2.72 -5.31
N THR A 332 0.64 2.95 -4.67
CA THR A 332 0.54 2.99 -3.20
C THR A 332 -0.18 1.75 -2.70
N ALA A 333 0.44 1.00 -1.81
CA ALA A 333 -0.07 -0.28 -1.32
C ALA A 333 0.24 -0.47 0.16
N SER A 334 -0.49 -1.37 0.83
CA SER A 334 -0.28 -1.61 2.26
C SER A 334 0.70 -2.74 2.55
N ARG A 335 1.52 -2.58 3.59
CA ARG A 335 2.54 -3.52 4.07
C ARG A 335 1.99 -4.67 4.93
N TRP A 336 0.77 -4.53 5.47
CA TRP A 336 0.16 -5.48 6.40
C TRP A 336 -1.38 -5.41 6.39
N PRO A 337 -2.08 -6.33 7.08
CA PRO A 337 -3.55 -6.33 7.18
C PRO A 337 -4.12 -5.08 7.86
N LEU A 338 -5.17 -4.51 7.28
CA LEU A 338 -5.69 -3.20 7.67
C LEU A 338 -6.91 -3.34 8.62
N PRO A 339 -6.96 -2.61 9.74
CA PRO A 339 -8.17 -2.48 10.54
C PRO A 339 -9.23 -1.65 9.81
N THR A 340 -10.49 -2.09 9.86
CA THR A 340 -11.64 -1.34 9.33
C THR A 340 -12.10 -0.25 10.31
N ASP A 341 -12.86 0.73 9.83
CA ASP A 341 -13.48 1.76 10.71
C ASP A 341 -14.29 1.11 11.83
N LEU A 342 -15.03 0.04 11.52
CA LEU A 342 -15.82 -0.71 12.50
C LEU A 342 -14.94 -1.36 13.57
N ALA A 343 -13.74 -1.84 13.21
CA ALA A 343 -12.79 -2.40 14.17
C ALA A 343 -12.30 -1.32 15.14
N PHE A 344 -11.92 -0.13 14.65
CA PHE A 344 -11.55 0.98 15.52
C PHE A 344 -12.67 1.35 16.50
N GLN A 345 -13.92 1.39 16.03
CA GLN A 345 -15.07 1.75 16.87
C GLN A 345 -15.41 0.67 17.90
N ARG A 346 -15.48 -0.60 17.47
CA ARG A 346 -16.00 -1.70 18.31
C ARG A 346 -14.96 -2.33 19.21
N ILE A 347 -13.72 -2.40 18.75
CA ILE A 347 -12.62 -3.07 19.46
C ILE A 347 -11.80 -2.05 20.23
N ALA A 348 -11.47 -0.93 19.61
CA ALA A 348 -10.54 0.04 20.18
C ALA A 348 -11.21 1.24 20.87
N GLY A 349 -12.55 1.33 20.79
CA GLY A 349 -13.31 2.39 21.44
C GLY A 349 -13.19 3.77 20.78
N ALA A 350 -12.79 3.85 19.51
CA ALA A 350 -12.80 5.10 18.75
C ALA A 350 -14.23 5.68 18.66
N PRO A 351 -14.38 7.01 18.53
CA PRO A 351 -15.69 7.64 18.42
C PRO A 351 -16.57 7.01 17.30
N PRO A 352 -17.89 6.86 17.48
CA PRO A 352 -18.76 6.20 16.49
C PRO A 352 -18.81 6.87 15.11
N ASP A 353 -18.44 8.13 15.03
CA ASP A 353 -18.34 8.97 13.82
C ASP A 353 -16.92 8.98 13.22
N SER A 354 -15.92 8.42 13.91
CA SER A 354 -14.55 8.30 13.39
C SER A 354 -14.49 7.34 12.20
N ARG A 355 -13.76 7.74 11.15
CA ARG A 355 -13.62 7.01 9.88
C ARG A 355 -12.15 6.91 9.41
N PRO A 356 -11.23 6.41 10.25
CA PRO A 356 -9.79 6.46 9.96
C PRO A 356 -9.41 5.77 8.64
N LEU A 357 -10.07 4.66 8.26
CA LEU A 357 -9.83 3.99 6.98
C LEU A 357 -10.33 4.84 5.80
N GLN A 358 -11.53 5.42 5.88
CA GLN A 358 -12.03 6.28 4.80
C GLN A 358 -11.22 7.56 4.66
N ASP A 359 -10.80 8.17 5.76
CA ASP A 359 -9.90 9.33 5.75
C ASP A 359 -8.57 8.98 5.07
N THR A 360 -8.04 7.79 5.34
CA THR A 360 -6.82 7.29 4.70
C THR A 360 -7.02 7.07 3.19
N ILE A 361 -8.15 6.47 2.79
CA ILE A 361 -8.50 6.29 1.37
C ILE A 361 -8.57 7.64 0.66
N CYS A 362 -9.27 8.61 1.25
CA CYS A 362 -9.39 9.95 0.68
C CYS A 362 -8.05 10.68 0.62
N ALA A 363 -7.19 10.52 1.62
CA ALA A 363 -5.86 11.13 1.64
C ALA A 363 -4.94 10.56 0.55
N ILE A 364 -4.92 9.24 0.38
CA ILE A 364 -4.15 8.59 -0.71
C ILE A 364 -4.70 9.03 -2.06
N ASP A 365 -6.04 9.06 -2.21
CA ASP A 365 -6.67 9.50 -3.44
C ASP A 365 -6.33 10.96 -3.78
N ALA A 366 -6.44 11.86 -2.81
CA ALA A 366 -6.12 13.28 -2.98
C ALA A 366 -4.64 13.48 -3.30
N ALA A 367 -3.74 12.77 -2.62
CA ALA A 367 -2.30 12.84 -2.89
C ALA A 367 -1.99 12.45 -4.34
N HIS A 368 -2.62 11.39 -4.85
CA HIS A 368 -2.42 10.94 -6.22
C HIS A 368 -3.03 11.86 -7.29
N GLU A 369 -3.85 12.86 -6.94
CA GLU A 369 -4.24 13.93 -7.89
C GLU A 369 -3.18 15.05 -8.00
N LEU A 370 -2.20 15.10 -7.10
CA LEU A 370 -1.22 16.18 -7.07
C LEU A 370 0.06 15.84 -7.85
N PRO A 371 0.78 16.83 -8.40
CA PRO A 371 2.06 16.57 -9.09
C PRO A 371 3.09 15.85 -8.21
N THR A 372 3.10 16.11 -6.91
CA THR A 372 4.04 15.57 -5.90
C THR A 372 3.33 14.64 -4.91
N PRO A 373 2.85 13.46 -5.34
CA PRO A 373 1.99 12.59 -4.52
C PRO A 373 2.67 12.04 -3.28
N ILE A 374 3.99 11.80 -3.32
CA ILE A 374 4.76 11.30 -2.17
C ILE A 374 4.80 12.35 -1.05
N THR A 375 5.16 13.59 -1.39
CA THR A 375 5.16 14.71 -0.43
C THR A 375 3.76 14.98 0.10
N ALA A 376 2.74 14.99 -0.77
CA ALA A 376 1.36 15.20 -0.34
C ALA A 376 0.86 14.13 0.65
N LEU A 377 1.19 12.86 0.42
CA LEU A 377 0.86 11.79 1.36
C LEU A 377 1.68 11.91 2.65
N ALA A 378 2.97 12.24 2.56
CA ALA A 378 3.83 12.47 3.72
C ALA A 378 3.31 13.62 4.60
N ASP A 379 2.81 14.70 4.01
CA ASP A 379 2.18 15.82 4.74
C ASP A 379 0.99 15.34 5.58
N TRP A 380 0.12 14.52 4.99
CA TRP A 380 -1.00 13.92 5.71
C TRP A 380 -0.53 12.95 6.80
N GLN A 381 0.45 12.08 6.53
CA GLN A 381 1.04 11.17 7.52
C GLN A 381 1.68 11.93 8.68
N ARG A 382 2.37 13.05 8.42
CA ARG A 382 2.90 13.94 9.46
C ARG A 382 1.80 14.54 10.31
N ALA A 383 0.69 14.97 9.70
CA ALA A 383 -0.46 15.46 10.45
C ALA A 383 -1.07 14.37 11.35
N ARG A 384 -1.16 13.12 10.87
CA ARG A 384 -1.60 11.97 11.69
C ARG A 384 -0.62 11.68 12.83
N SER A 385 0.68 11.66 12.55
CA SER A 385 1.74 11.52 13.56
C SER A 385 1.67 12.61 14.64
N ALA A 386 1.46 13.87 14.24
CA ALA A 386 1.30 14.99 15.16
C ALA A 386 0.06 14.81 16.06
N HIS A 387 -1.09 14.43 15.49
CA HIS A 387 -2.29 14.15 16.28
C HIS A 387 -2.15 12.94 17.20
N TRP A 388 -1.44 11.89 16.77
CA TRP A 388 -1.13 10.74 17.62
C TRP A 388 -0.29 11.15 18.83
N ARG A 389 0.75 11.96 18.62
CA ARG A 389 1.63 12.44 19.70
C ARG A 389 0.94 13.43 20.62
N ASP A 390 0.02 14.24 20.10
CA ASP A 390 -0.76 15.22 20.87
C ASP A 390 -1.87 14.57 21.70
N LYS A 391 -2.65 13.68 21.07
CA LYS A 391 -3.90 13.14 21.67
C LYS A 391 -3.79 11.71 22.17
N GLY A 392 -2.88 10.90 21.63
CA GLY A 392 -2.80 9.47 21.91
C GLY A 392 -4.04 8.66 21.53
N ALA A 393 -4.93 9.22 20.71
CA ALA A 393 -6.20 8.60 20.34
C ALA A 393 -6.01 7.59 19.19
N ILE A 394 -6.61 6.40 19.32
CA ILE A 394 -6.33 5.23 18.47
C ILE A 394 -6.64 5.47 16.99
N GLU A 395 -7.59 6.34 16.65
CA GLU A 395 -7.90 6.72 15.27
C GLU A 395 -6.74 7.44 14.56
N TYR A 396 -5.75 7.95 15.30
CA TYR A 396 -4.51 8.53 14.76
C TYR A 396 -3.31 7.57 14.84
N SER A 397 -3.50 6.35 15.35
CA SER A 397 -2.41 5.40 15.55
C SER A 397 -1.67 5.07 14.25
N PRO A 398 -0.34 4.89 14.29
CA PRO A 398 0.44 4.46 13.14
C PRO A 398 0.06 3.09 12.58
N ILE A 399 -0.71 2.29 13.32
CA ILE A 399 -1.22 0.98 12.85
C ILE A 399 -1.88 1.06 11.47
N LEU A 400 -2.47 2.21 11.14
CA LEU A 400 -3.16 2.43 9.87
C LEU A 400 -2.36 3.34 8.91
N TRP A 401 -2.04 4.58 9.31
CA TRP A 401 -1.44 5.53 8.36
C TRP A 401 -0.02 5.15 7.93
N SER A 402 0.72 4.41 8.76
CA SER A 402 2.07 3.91 8.42
C SER A 402 2.03 2.56 7.71
N ALA A 403 0.84 1.97 7.52
CA ALA A 403 0.69 0.74 6.76
C ALA A 403 0.98 0.94 5.27
N PHE A 404 0.86 2.16 4.75
CA PHE A 404 0.94 2.45 3.33
C PHE A 404 2.33 2.90 2.90
N ALA A 405 2.81 2.29 1.81
CA ALA A 405 4.05 2.66 1.15
C ALA A 405 3.75 3.06 -0.30
N THR A 406 4.44 4.08 -0.79
CA THR A 406 4.41 4.44 -2.21
C THR A 406 5.66 3.91 -2.90
N VAL A 407 5.47 3.06 -3.91
CA VAL A 407 6.51 2.61 -4.83
C VAL A 407 6.47 3.52 -6.05
N SER A 408 7.62 4.09 -6.42
CA SER A 408 7.76 4.96 -7.58
C SER A 408 8.79 4.42 -8.56
N THR A 409 8.51 4.56 -9.85
CA THR A 409 9.47 4.29 -10.93
C THR A 409 10.37 5.48 -11.21
N ASP A 410 10.08 6.65 -10.66
CA ASP A 410 10.77 7.89 -10.97
C ASP A 410 12.25 7.84 -10.51
N PRO A 411 13.21 7.86 -11.45
CA PRO A 411 14.62 7.95 -11.10
C PRO A 411 15.03 9.38 -10.74
N THR A 412 14.24 10.39 -11.09
CA THR A 412 14.56 11.82 -10.94
C THR A 412 14.33 12.31 -9.49
N PRO A 413 15.14 13.27 -9.02
CA PRO A 413 15.13 13.78 -7.63
C PRO A 413 13.98 14.71 -7.32
#